data_AF-A0A948TFU5-F1
#
_entry.id   AF-A0A948TFU5-F1
#
_cell.length_a   1.000
_cell.length_b   1.000
_cell.length_c   1.000
_cell.angle_alpha   90.00
_cell.angle_beta   90.00
_cell.angle_gamma   90.00
#
_symmetry.space_group_name_H-M   'P 1'
#
loop_
_entity.id
_entity.type
_entity.pdbx_description
1 polymer ?
#
loop_
_entity_poly.entity_id
_entity_poly.type
_entity_poly.pdbx_seq_one_letter_code
_entity_poly.pdbx_strand_id
1 'polypeptide(L)'
;MFADGFYVPENVYIIGTMNDIDRSVESMDFAFRRRFAWREVDPRETLEMLKEDNLELAHVIEPDPTKQKELSDKEQQKLVDKLKAASFYEVVTAYCNNLNRAIINEVSLGAKYQIGPSYYLKTLNFLDLWSDIGEEQLQEALEQVWRLHLKPVLREYLRGRSHKDSDNIIAALKESYSQSVAADGEE
;
A
#
# COMPACT_ATOMS: atom_id res chain seq x y z
N MET A 1 23.83 28.55 -25.30
CA MET A 1 23.70 27.58 -26.39
C MET A 1 24.93 26.70 -26.32
N PHE A 2 24.78 25.37 -26.20
CA PHE A 2 25.93 24.46 -26.07
C PHE A 2 26.76 24.52 -27.36
N ALA A 3 28.04 24.91 -27.26
CA ALA A 3 28.89 25.18 -28.43
C ALA A 3 29.16 23.92 -29.27
N ASP A 4 29.13 22.73 -28.67
CA ASP A 4 29.40 21.43 -29.29
C ASP A 4 28.18 20.49 -29.32
N GLY A 5 26.97 21.03 -29.16
CA GLY A 5 25.73 20.25 -29.10
C GLY A 5 25.41 19.64 -27.73
N PHE A 6 24.27 18.97 -27.62
CA PHE A 6 23.80 18.29 -26.42
C PHE A 6 23.47 16.84 -26.77
N TYR A 7 24.04 15.89 -26.03
CA TYR A 7 23.80 14.46 -26.19
C TYR A 7 23.70 13.80 -24.80
N VAL A 8 23.03 12.65 -24.74
CA VAL A 8 22.95 11.83 -23.51
C VAL A 8 24.13 10.85 -23.52
N PRO A 9 25.02 10.87 -22.53
CA PRO A 9 26.14 9.93 -22.43
C PRO A 9 25.70 8.47 -22.23
N GLU A 10 26.53 7.50 -22.65
CA GLU A 10 26.22 6.06 -22.54
C GLU A 10 26.11 5.56 -21.08
N ASN A 11 26.76 6.24 -20.14
CA ASN A 11 26.73 5.91 -18.72
C ASN A 11 25.53 6.54 -17.97
N VAL A 12 24.56 7.10 -18.70
CA VAL A 12 23.32 7.64 -18.11
C VAL A 12 22.19 6.62 -18.26
N TYR A 13 21.63 6.21 -17.12
CA TYR A 13 20.42 5.41 -17.05
C TYR A 13 19.24 6.28 -16.62
N ILE A 14 18.12 6.17 -17.33
CA ILE A 14 16.89 6.87 -17.00
C ILE A 14 15.89 5.82 -16.51
N ILE A 15 15.52 5.91 -15.23
CA ILE A 15 14.50 5.08 -14.60
C ILE A 15 13.29 5.98 -14.34
N GLY A 16 12.17 5.67 -15.00
CA GLY A 16 10.89 6.34 -14.78
C GLY A 16 9.92 5.42 -14.07
N THR A 17 9.17 5.95 -13.11
CA THR A 17 8.02 5.28 -12.50
C THR A 17 6.75 5.88 -13.07
N MET A 18 5.78 5.06 -13.43
CA MET A 18 4.50 5.50 -13.99
C MET A 18 3.35 4.87 -13.22
N ASN A 19 2.30 5.65 -13.00
CA ASN A 19 1.04 5.15 -12.46
C ASN A 19 0.08 4.90 -13.62
N ASP A 20 -0.33 3.65 -13.80
CA ASP A 20 -1.18 3.22 -14.93
C ASP A 20 -2.65 3.62 -14.77
N ILE A 21 -3.05 4.12 -13.58
CA ILE A 21 -4.42 4.57 -13.29
C ILE A 21 -4.69 5.99 -13.81
N ASP A 22 -3.65 6.81 -13.96
CA ASP A 22 -3.78 8.22 -14.30
C ASP A 22 -4.19 8.43 -15.77
N ARG A 23 -5.45 8.83 -15.97
CA ARG A 23 -6.04 9.10 -17.30
C ARG A 23 -5.35 10.23 -18.08
N SER A 24 -4.50 11.03 -17.44
CA SER A 24 -3.75 12.12 -18.08
C SER A 24 -2.56 11.65 -18.92
N VAL A 25 -2.19 10.36 -18.84
CA VAL A 25 -0.93 9.86 -19.42
C VAL A 25 -1.10 9.28 -20.83
N GLU A 26 -2.32 8.99 -21.30
CA GLU A 26 -2.59 8.28 -22.57
C GLU A 26 -1.94 8.91 -23.82
N SER A 27 -1.78 10.24 -23.90
CA SER A 27 -1.16 10.92 -25.05
C SER A 27 0.37 10.99 -24.98
N MET A 28 0.94 10.96 -23.76
CA MET A 28 2.39 10.95 -23.48
C MET A 28 2.98 9.54 -23.69
N ASP A 29 2.14 8.53 -23.47
CA ASP A 29 2.46 7.12 -23.41
C ASP A 29 3.12 6.58 -24.71
N PHE A 30 2.65 6.97 -25.90
CA PHE A 30 3.15 6.41 -27.17
C PHE A 30 4.64 6.76 -27.47
N ALA A 31 5.10 7.92 -27.01
CA ALA A 31 6.49 8.34 -27.19
C ALA A 31 7.44 7.64 -26.22
N PHE A 32 6.96 7.34 -25.01
CA PHE A 32 7.70 6.61 -23.98
C PHE A 32 7.72 5.11 -24.25
N ARG A 33 6.61 4.52 -24.72
CA ARG A 33 6.50 3.10 -25.08
C ARG A 33 7.56 2.61 -26.07
N ARG A 34 8.07 3.51 -26.92
CA ARG A 34 9.11 3.18 -27.93
C ARG A 34 10.56 3.42 -27.46
N ARG A 35 10.76 4.12 -26.35
CA ARG A 35 12.11 4.53 -25.87
C ARG A 35 12.53 3.84 -24.58
N PHE A 36 11.59 3.24 -23.86
CA PHE A 36 11.82 2.60 -22.57
C PHE A 36 11.47 1.12 -22.61
N ALA A 37 12.24 0.32 -21.88
CA ALA A 37 11.82 -1.01 -21.49
C ALA A 37 10.81 -0.91 -20.35
N TRP A 38 9.75 -1.70 -20.40
CA TRP A 38 8.68 -1.68 -19.40
C TRP A 38 8.83 -2.86 -18.46
N ARG A 39 8.77 -2.57 -17.18
CA ARG A 39 8.63 -3.55 -16.11
C ARG A 39 7.43 -3.15 -15.29
N GLU A 40 6.35 -3.93 -15.42
CA GLU A 40 5.20 -3.82 -14.53
C GLU A 40 5.60 -4.30 -13.13
N VAL A 41 5.05 -3.66 -12.11
CA VAL A 41 5.23 -4.03 -10.70
C VAL A 41 3.86 -4.26 -10.12
N ASP A 42 3.51 -5.52 -9.91
CA ASP A 42 2.24 -5.90 -9.29
C ASP A 42 2.29 -5.65 -7.77
N PRO A 43 1.20 -5.19 -7.13
CA PRO A 43 1.14 -5.03 -5.68
C PRO A 43 1.62 -6.25 -4.89
N ARG A 44 1.38 -7.47 -5.39
CA ARG A 44 1.82 -8.74 -4.77
C ARG A 44 3.34 -8.87 -4.70
N GLU A 45 4.07 -8.33 -5.68
CA GLU A 45 5.54 -8.34 -5.69
C GLU A 45 6.13 -7.45 -4.58
N THR A 46 5.33 -6.55 -4.02
CA THR A 46 5.76 -5.59 -3.00
C THR A 46 5.27 -5.92 -1.60
N LEU A 47 4.58 -7.05 -1.41
CA LEU A 47 4.05 -7.47 -0.10
C LEU A 47 5.15 -7.63 0.95
N GLU A 48 6.37 -7.97 0.54
CA GLU A 48 7.50 -8.11 1.47
C GLU A 48 7.79 -6.83 2.26
N MET A 49 7.38 -5.66 1.77
CA MET A 49 7.54 -4.40 2.52
C MET A 49 6.73 -4.37 3.82
N LEU A 50 5.70 -5.21 3.95
CA LEU A 50 4.89 -5.35 5.16
C LEU A 50 5.54 -6.27 6.20
N LYS A 51 6.57 -7.06 5.83
CA LYS A 51 7.28 -7.93 6.77
C LYS A 51 7.94 -7.07 7.83
N GLU A 52 7.82 -7.47 9.08
CA GLU A 52 8.27 -6.69 10.22
C GLU A 52 9.78 -6.42 10.18
N ASP A 53 10.56 -7.36 9.62
CA ASP A 53 12.00 -7.22 9.43
C ASP A 53 12.40 -6.17 8.39
N ASN A 54 11.48 -5.82 7.48
CA ASN A 54 11.69 -4.81 6.44
C ASN A 54 11.15 -3.43 6.85
N LEU A 55 10.54 -3.31 8.03
CA LEU A 55 9.98 -2.05 8.49
C LEU A 55 11.10 -1.13 8.98
N GLU A 56 11.32 -0.03 8.27
CA GLU A 56 12.16 1.08 8.76
C GLU A 56 11.40 1.88 9.84
N LEU A 57 11.22 1.26 11.01
CA LEU A 57 10.46 1.82 12.13
C LEU A 57 10.99 3.20 12.59
N ALA A 58 12.27 3.49 12.36
CA ALA A 58 12.88 4.78 12.67
C ALA A 58 12.26 5.97 11.90
N HIS A 59 11.65 5.72 10.74
CA HIS A 59 11.01 6.76 9.93
C HIS A 59 9.49 6.81 10.08
N VAL A 60 8.91 5.80 10.73
CA VAL A 60 7.45 5.65 10.87
C VAL A 60 6.99 5.89 12.32
N ILE A 61 7.84 5.59 13.31
CA ILE A 61 7.50 5.71 14.72
C ILE A 61 8.12 6.97 15.31
N GLU A 62 7.30 7.79 15.97
CA GLU A 62 7.79 8.91 16.77
C GLU A 62 8.65 8.41 17.96
N PRO A 63 9.65 9.20 18.40
CA PRO A 63 10.40 8.91 19.63
C PRO A 63 9.46 8.57 20.78
N ASP A 64 9.88 7.64 21.64
CA ASP A 64 9.12 7.28 22.85
C ASP A 64 8.63 8.58 23.53
N PRO A 65 7.31 8.81 23.61
CA PRO A 65 6.78 10.08 24.08
C PRO A 65 7.18 10.38 25.52
N THR A 66 7.59 9.35 26.27
CA THR A 66 8.09 9.47 27.65
C THR A 66 9.58 9.79 27.73
N LYS A 67 10.37 9.53 26.67
CA LYS A 67 11.84 9.66 26.70
C LYS A 67 12.42 10.73 25.78
N GLN A 68 11.64 11.30 24.84
CA GLN A 68 12.07 12.34 23.88
C GLN A 68 13.48 12.08 23.29
N LYS A 69 13.75 10.83 22.92
CA LYS A 69 15.05 10.40 22.37
C LYS A 69 14.81 9.42 21.23
N GLU A 70 15.66 9.50 20.20
CA GLU A 70 15.71 8.51 19.11
C GLU A 70 15.80 7.08 19.65
N LEU A 71 15.07 6.16 19.00
CA LEU A 71 15.04 4.75 19.37
C LEU A 71 16.39 4.10 19.12
N SER A 72 16.92 3.42 20.14
CA SER A 72 18.09 2.54 19.95
C SER A 72 17.74 1.30 19.11
N ASP A 73 18.73 0.69 18.46
CA ASP A 73 18.54 -0.56 17.71
C ASP A 73 17.85 -1.66 18.52
N LYS A 74 18.14 -1.74 19.83
CA LYS A 74 17.49 -2.69 20.75
C LYS A 74 16.02 -2.39 20.98
N GLU A 75 15.62 -1.12 21.00
CA GLU A 75 14.23 -0.72 21.13
C GLU A 75 13.48 -0.97 19.82
N GLN A 76 14.10 -0.66 18.67
CA GLN A 76 13.53 -0.98 17.36
C GLN A 76 13.26 -2.49 17.22
N GLN A 77 14.25 -3.34 17.59
CA GLN A 77 14.07 -4.79 17.53
C GLN A 77 12.93 -5.28 18.42
N LYS A 78 12.76 -4.71 19.62
CA LYS A 78 11.63 -5.07 20.51
C LYS A 78 10.27 -4.76 19.90
N LEU A 79 10.17 -3.67 19.14
CA LEU A 79 8.93 -3.31 18.43
C LEU A 79 8.66 -4.26 17.27
N VAL A 80 9.69 -4.63 16.51
CA VAL A 80 9.61 -5.67 15.47
C VAL A 80 9.12 -7.00 16.08
N ASP A 81 9.72 -7.45 17.18
CA ASP A 81 9.34 -8.70 17.86
C ASP A 81 7.89 -8.65 18.36
N LYS A 82 7.42 -7.48 18.81
CA LYS A 82 6.03 -7.27 19.22
C LYS A 82 5.07 -7.37 18.03
N LEU A 83 5.39 -6.75 16.89
CA LEU A 83 4.57 -6.83 15.68
C LEU A 83 4.48 -8.28 15.18
N LYS A 84 5.59 -9.03 15.22
CA LYS A 84 5.60 -10.48 14.92
C LYS A 84 4.71 -11.26 15.87
N ALA A 85 4.77 -10.98 17.17
CA ALA A 85 3.90 -11.63 18.16
C ALA A 85 2.41 -11.35 17.91
N ALA A 86 2.09 -10.19 17.32
CA ALA A 86 0.74 -9.82 16.90
C ALA A 86 0.34 -10.36 15.51
N SER A 87 1.21 -11.15 14.85
CA SER A 87 1.00 -11.63 13.46
C SER A 87 0.68 -10.50 12.47
N PHE A 88 1.37 -9.35 12.63
CA PHE A 88 1.09 -8.14 11.87
C PHE A 88 1.17 -8.40 10.36
N TYR A 89 2.26 -9.02 9.90
CA TYR A 89 2.46 -9.30 8.48
C TYR A 89 1.34 -10.17 7.89
N GLU A 90 0.97 -11.27 8.56
CA GLU A 90 -0.06 -12.19 8.08
C GLU A 90 -1.42 -11.52 7.99
N VAL A 91 -1.82 -10.80 9.05
CA VAL A 91 -3.11 -10.13 9.11
C VAL A 91 -3.17 -9.00 8.08
N VAL A 92 -2.20 -8.10 8.06
CA VAL A 92 -2.22 -6.93 7.17
C VAL A 92 -2.15 -7.35 5.69
N THR A 93 -1.35 -8.37 5.38
CA THR A 93 -1.29 -8.96 4.03
C THR A 93 -2.61 -9.58 3.61
N ALA A 94 -3.31 -10.28 4.52
CA ALA A 94 -4.61 -10.84 4.22
C ALA A 94 -5.64 -9.74 3.87
N TYR A 95 -5.69 -8.65 4.64
CA TYR A 95 -6.56 -7.51 4.34
C TYR A 95 -6.21 -6.84 2.99
N CYS A 96 -4.92 -6.77 2.63
CA CYS A 96 -4.46 -6.30 1.33
C CYS A 96 -4.95 -7.20 0.19
N ASN A 97 -4.75 -8.51 0.32
CA ASN A 97 -5.14 -9.49 -0.67
C ASN A 97 -6.66 -9.59 -0.83
N ASN A 98 -7.41 -9.55 0.26
CA ASN A 98 -8.87 -9.59 0.25
C ASN A 98 -9.47 -8.41 -0.54
N LEU A 99 -8.98 -7.19 -0.26
CA LEU A 99 -9.43 -6.01 -1.00
C LEU A 99 -9.04 -6.09 -2.47
N ASN A 100 -7.79 -6.45 -2.78
CA ASN A 100 -7.34 -6.53 -4.16
C ASN A 100 -8.09 -7.61 -4.96
N ARG A 101 -8.40 -8.76 -4.36
CA ARG A 101 -9.27 -9.78 -4.95
C ARG A 101 -10.66 -9.22 -5.27
N ALA A 102 -11.25 -8.45 -4.35
CA ALA A 102 -12.55 -7.82 -4.57
C ALA A 102 -12.51 -6.73 -5.65
N ILE A 103 -11.44 -5.91 -5.69
CA ILE A 103 -11.24 -4.87 -6.72
C ILE A 103 -11.11 -5.48 -8.12
N ILE A 104 -10.33 -6.57 -8.26
CA ILE A 104 -10.12 -7.26 -9.54
C ILE A 104 -11.45 -7.78 -10.09
N ASN A 105 -12.30 -8.32 -9.22
CA ASN A 105 -13.59 -8.91 -9.58
C ASN A 105 -14.71 -7.87 -9.73
N GLU A 106 -14.50 -6.63 -9.30
CA GLU A 106 -15.45 -5.54 -9.49
C GLU A 106 -15.40 -5.02 -10.93
N VAL A 107 -16.52 -5.15 -11.64
CA VAL A 107 -16.70 -4.77 -13.06
C VAL A 107 -16.27 -3.33 -13.34
N SER A 108 -16.40 -2.45 -12.35
CA SER A 108 -16.11 -1.03 -12.45
C SER A 108 -14.63 -0.66 -12.33
N LEU A 109 -13.79 -1.55 -11.79
CA LEU A 109 -12.39 -1.29 -11.46
C LEU A 109 -11.48 -2.23 -12.29
N GLY A 110 -11.34 -3.49 -11.88
CA GLY A 110 -10.39 -4.43 -12.46
C GLY A 110 -8.95 -4.26 -11.95
N ALA A 111 -8.03 -5.10 -12.45
CA ALA A 111 -6.68 -5.28 -11.90
C ALA A 111 -5.85 -4.00 -11.76
N LYS A 112 -5.92 -3.09 -12.72
CA LYS A 112 -5.15 -1.82 -12.68
C LYS A 112 -5.46 -0.92 -11.48
N TYR A 113 -6.59 -1.13 -10.79
CA TYR A 113 -6.99 -0.32 -9.62
C TYR A 113 -6.65 -0.99 -8.27
N GLN A 114 -5.90 -2.08 -8.28
CA GLN A 114 -5.40 -2.68 -7.04
C GLN A 114 -4.65 -1.64 -6.20
N ILE A 115 -4.74 -1.77 -4.89
CA ILE A 115 -4.08 -0.90 -3.93
C ILE A 115 -2.76 -1.54 -3.51
N GLY A 116 -1.70 -0.74 -3.55
CA GLY A 116 -0.36 -1.14 -3.12
C GLY A 116 -0.25 -1.36 -1.60
N PRO A 117 0.61 -2.29 -1.14
CA PRO A 117 0.84 -2.55 0.29
C PRO A 117 1.35 -1.34 1.08
N SER A 118 1.95 -0.34 0.43
CA SER A 118 2.40 0.90 1.08
C SER A 118 1.28 1.67 1.80
N TYR A 119 0.03 1.56 1.35
CA TYR A 119 -1.12 2.14 2.08
C TYR A 119 -1.33 1.48 3.44
N TYR A 120 -1.01 0.20 3.56
CA TYR A 120 -1.21 -0.62 4.74
C TYR A 120 -0.10 -0.44 5.78
N LEU A 121 1.07 0.08 5.40
CA LEU A 121 2.09 0.51 6.36
C LEU A 121 1.58 1.60 7.31
N LYS A 122 0.58 2.38 6.88
CA LYS A 122 -0.07 3.39 7.72
C LYS A 122 -0.81 2.80 8.92
N THR A 123 -1.05 1.48 8.96
CA THR A 123 -1.57 0.78 10.13
C THR A 123 -0.72 1.07 11.38
N LEU A 124 0.60 1.17 11.21
CA LEU A 124 1.54 1.51 12.28
C LEU A 124 1.25 2.87 12.94
N ASN A 125 0.72 3.84 12.18
CA ASN A 125 0.37 5.16 12.71
C ASN A 125 -0.86 5.15 13.62
N PHE A 126 -1.64 4.07 13.60
CA PHE A 126 -2.86 3.92 14.40
C PHE A 126 -2.67 2.90 15.54
N LEU A 127 -1.48 2.33 15.67
CA LEU A 127 -1.13 1.43 16.76
C LEU A 127 -0.38 2.19 17.84
N ASP A 128 -0.75 1.95 19.10
CA ASP A 128 0.13 2.28 20.22
C ASP A 128 1.18 1.18 20.36
N LEU A 129 2.32 1.39 19.70
CA LEU A 129 3.41 0.42 19.66
C LEU A 129 4.09 0.24 21.03
N TRP A 130 3.77 1.07 22.02
CA TRP A 130 4.30 0.99 23.37
C TRP A 130 3.43 0.14 24.32
N SER A 131 2.19 -0.18 23.94
CA SER A 131 1.31 -1.11 24.66
C SER A 131 1.20 -2.48 23.97
N ASP A 132 0.42 -3.39 24.55
CA ASP A 132 0.19 -4.72 23.96
C ASP A 132 -0.70 -4.59 22.72
N ILE A 133 -0.29 -5.25 21.64
CA ILE A 133 -1.02 -5.24 20.36
C ILE A 133 -1.75 -6.58 20.24
N GLY A 134 -3.04 -6.56 20.53
CA GLY A 134 -3.94 -7.68 20.27
C GLY A 134 -4.62 -7.57 18.91
N GLU A 135 -5.41 -8.59 18.59
CA GLU A 135 -6.22 -8.65 17.36
C GLU A 135 -7.17 -7.45 17.24
N GLU A 136 -7.83 -7.05 18.33
CA GLU A 136 -8.77 -5.93 18.34
C GLU A 136 -8.09 -4.59 17.98
N GLN A 137 -6.90 -4.32 18.53
CA GLN A 137 -6.15 -3.09 18.24
C GLN A 137 -5.69 -3.06 16.78
N LEU A 138 -5.26 -4.21 16.24
CA LEU A 138 -4.85 -4.32 14.85
C LEU A 138 -6.03 -4.14 13.88
N GLN A 139 -7.19 -4.71 14.20
CA GLN A 139 -8.41 -4.53 13.42
C GLN A 139 -8.90 -3.08 13.45
N GLU A 140 -8.86 -2.42 14.61
CA GLU A 140 -9.21 -1.00 14.73
C GLU A 140 -8.26 -0.13 13.91
N ALA A 141 -6.95 -0.38 13.97
CA ALA A 141 -5.96 0.32 13.16
C ALA A 141 -6.23 0.14 11.65
N LEU A 142 -6.57 -1.08 11.21
CA LEU A 142 -6.97 -1.36 9.83
C LEU A 142 -8.30 -0.71 9.44
N GLU A 143 -9.24 -0.52 10.37
CA GLU A 143 -10.46 0.27 10.15
C GLU A 143 -10.12 1.75 9.93
N GLN A 144 -9.17 2.29 10.68
CA GLN A 144 -8.70 3.67 10.48
C GLN A 144 -8.04 3.84 9.12
N VAL A 145 -7.19 2.89 8.69
CA VAL A 145 -6.60 2.88 7.34
C VAL A 145 -7.68 2.84 6.27
N TRP A 146 -8.68 1.98 6.43
CA TRP A 146 -9.82 1.92 5.51
C TRP A 146 -10.54 3.26 5.41
N ARG A 147 -10.95 3.82 6.55
CA ARG A 147 -11.78 5.02 6.65
C ARG A 147 -11.08 6.25 6.10
N LEU A 148 -9.80 6.43 6.44
CA LEU A 148 -9.05 7.65 6.19
C LEU A 148 -8.22 7.61 4.89
N HIS A 149 -7.89 6.43 4.37
CA HIS A 149 -6.98 6.31 3.23
C HIS A 149 -7.54 5.48 2.07
N LEU A 150 -8.11 4.31 2.32
CA LEU A 150 -8.58 3.43 1.23
C LEU A 150 -9.90 3.91 0.64
N LYS A 151 -10.90 4.16 1.49
CA LYS A 151 -12.23 4.59 1.06
C LYS A 151 -12.22 5.89 0.23
N PRO A 152 -11.44 6.94 0.59
CA PRO A 152 -11.35 8.13 -0.25
C PRO A 152 -10.76 7.86 -1.64
N VAL A 153 -9.72 7.03 -1.73
CA VAL A 153 -9.11 6.67 -3.02
C VAL A 153 -10.08 5.88 -3.90
N LEU A 154 -10.77 4.89 -3.32
CA LEU A 154 -11.79 4.10 -4.02
C LEU A 154 -12.96 4.99 -4.50
N ARG A 155 -13.34 6.01 -3.74
CA ARG A 155 -14.34 7.00 -4.18
C ARG A 155 -13.88 7.77 -5.41
N GLU A 156 -12.61 8.17 -5.47
CA GLU A 156 -12.08 8.82 -6.66
C GLU A 156 -12.00 7.87 -7.86
N TYR A 157 -11.69 6.58 -7.65
CA TYR A 157 -11.69 5.59 -8.73
C TYR A 157 -13.09 5.38 -9.34
N LEU A 158 -14.13 5.44 -8.52
CA LEU A 158 -15.52 5.31 -8.93
C LEU A 158 -16.15 6.64 -9.39
N ARG A 159 -15.36 7.71 -9.47
CA ARG A 159 -15.84 9.03 -9.89
C ARG A 159 -16.45 8.98 -11.28
N GLY A 160 -17.68 9.51 -11.40
CA GLY A 160 -18.49 9.47 -12.62
C GLY A 160 -19.64 8.46 -12.57
N ARG A 161 -19.70 7.60 -11.54
CA ARG A 161 -20.89 6.79 -11.23
C ARG A 161 -21.86 7.56 -10.33
N SER A 162 -23.08 7.04 -10.20
CA SER A 162 -24.03 7.59 -9.23
C SER A 162 -23.51 7.40 -7.80
N HIS A 163 -23.88 8.30 -6.89
CA HIS A 163 -23.51 8.18 -5.48
C HIS A 163 -23.96 6.85 -4.87
N LYS A 164 -25.19 6.42 -5.18
CA LYS A 164 -25.76 5.18 -4.68
C LYS A 164 -24.96 3.95 -5.14
N ASP A 165 -24.61 3.89 -6.43
CA ASP A 165 -23.85 2.76 -6.95
C ASP A 165 -22.43 2.73 -6.38
N SER A 166 -21.80 3.90 -6.25
CA SER A 166 -20.47 4.02 -5.66
C SER A 166 -20.44 3.56 -4.19
N ASP A 167 -21.43 3.98 -3.39
CA ASP A 167 -21.51 3.57 -1.99
C ASP A 167 -21.83 2.08 -1.85
N ASN A 168 -22.65 1.49 -2.74
CA ASN A 168 -22.91 0.04 -2.76
C ASN A 168 -21.63 -0.76 -3.07
N ILE A 169 -20.86 -0.35 -4.08
CA ILE A 169 -19.59 -1.00 -4.44
C ILE A 169 -18.61 -0.89 -3.26
N ILE A 170 -18.46 0.29 -2.69
CA ILE A 170 -17.56 0.51 -1.54
C ILE A 170 -17.97 -0.34 -0.34
N ALA A 171 -19.28 -0.52 -0.09
CA ALA A 171 -19.76 -1.39 0.97
C ALA A 171 -19.39 -2.86 0.72
N ALA A 172 -19.55 -3.37 -0.50
CA ALA A 172 -19.15 -4.73 -0.86
C ALA A 172 -17.63 -4.95 -0.77
N LEU A 173 -16.84 -3.95 -1.20
CA LEU A 173 -15.39 -3.96 -1.03
C LEU A 173 -14.98 -3.97 0.45
N LYS A 174 -15.69 -3.21 1.31
CA LYS A 174 -15.46 -3.21 2.76
C LYS A 174 -15.77 -4.56 3.38
N GLU A 175 -16.88 -5.16 3.01
CA GLU A 175 -17.26 -6.49 3.50
C GLU A 175 -16.16 -7.51 3.20
N SER A 176 -15.66 -7.52 1.95
CA SER A 176 -14.55 -8.40 1.56
C SER A 176 -13.25 -8.08 2.30
N TYR A 177 -12.90 -6.80 2.45
CA TYR A 177 -11.70 -6.35 3.16
C TYR A 177 -11.62 -6.89 4.60
N SER A 178 -12.73 -6.89 5.31
CA SER A 178 -12.82 -7.29 6.72
C SER A 178 -13.07 -8.79 6.94
N GLN A 179 -13.11 -9.61 5.89
CA GLN A 179 -13.23 -11.06 6.07
C GLN A 179 -11.98 -11.61 6.76
N SER A 180 -12.19 -12.37 7.84
CA SER A 180 -11.12 -13.08 8.53
C SER A 180 -10.38 -13.97 7.52
N VAL A 181 -9.11 -14.25 7.79
CA VAL A 181 -8.32 -15.24 7.05
C VAL A 181 -9.00 -16.61 7.18
N ALA A 182 -9.98 -16.91 6.34
CA ALA A 182 -10.35 -18.28 6.07
C ALA A 182 -9.11 -18.91 5.44
N ALA A 183 -8.70 -20.05 5.98
CA ALA A 183 -7.60 -20.86 5.48
C ALA A 183 -7.94 -21.38 4.07
N ASP A 184 -7.92 -20.50 3.09
CA ASP A 184 -8.01 -20.88 1.69
C ASP A 184 -6.58 -21.11 1.22
N GLY A 185 -6.27 -22.41 1.14
CA GLY A 185 -5.04 -22.92 0.58
C GLY A 185 -4.79 -22.37 -0.81
N GLU A 186 -3.50 -22.37 -1.13
CA GLU A 186 -2.96 -22.20 -2.46
C GLU A 186 -3.76 -23.02 -3.50
N GLU A 187 -4.35 -22.33 -4.48
CA GLU A 187 -4.62 -22.89 -5.81
C GLU A 187 -4.01 -21.97 -6.88
#